data_AF-A0A3B1BFB3-F1
#
_entry.id   AF-A0A3B1BFB3-F1
#
_cell.length_a   1.000
_cell.length_b   1.000
_cell.length_c   1.000
_cell.angle_alpha   90.00
_cell.angle_beta   90.00
_cell.angle_gamma   90.00
#
_symmetry.space_group_name_H-M   'P 1'
#
loop_
_entity.id
_entity.type
_entity.pdbx_description
1 polymer ?
#
loop_
_entity_poly.entity_id
_entity_poly.type
_entity_poly.pdbx_seq_one_letter_code
_entity_poly.pdbx_strand_id
1 'polypeptide(L)'
;MTEKPDYRQEYQQITRRKSRQIRVGDVLVGGDAPITVQSMTNTETTDVDATVAQIQSLETAGVDIVRVSVPSMEAAEAFGEIRRRVNVPLISDIHFDYKIALRVAELGVDCLRINPGNIGREDRVRAVVSAARDNDIPIRIGVNAGSLEKDLQKKYGE
;
A
#
# COMPACT_ATOMS: atom_id res chain seq x y z
N MET A 1 -24.96 43.92 4.30
CA MET A 1 -23.87 43.01 4.71
C MET A 1 -24.54 41.75 5.21
N THR A 2 -24.54 40.68 4.43
CA THR A 2 -25.10 39.38 4.83
C THR A 2 -24.09 38.68 5.72
N GLU A 3 -24.50 38.32 6.93
CA GLU A 3 -23.68 37.54 7.87
C GLU A 3 -23.31 36.20 7.23
N LYS A 4 -22.02 35.83 7.30
CA LYS A 4 -21.57 34.51 6.86
C LYS A 4 -22.08 33.46 7.85
N PRO A 5 -22.62 32.33 7.41
CA PRO A 5 -23.05 31.27 8.31
C PRO A 5 -21.86 30.77 9.13
N ASP A 6 -22.09 30.56 10.43
CA ASP A 6 -21.13 29.93 11.34
C ASP A 6 -21.06 28.43 11.04
N TYR A 7 -19.96 27.99 10.44
CA TYR A 7 -19.70 26.59 10.09
C TYR A 7 -19.16 25.75 11.24
N ARG A 8 -19.25 26.23 12.50
CA ARG A 8 -18.95 25.41 13.68
C ARG A 8 -20.04 24.36 13.88
N GLN A 9 -20.07 23.37 13.00
CA GLN A 9 -20.75 22.11 13.25
C GLN A 9 -20.11 21.51 14.50
N GLU A 10 -20.90 21.31 15.55
CA GLU A 10 -20.50 20.47 16.68
C GLU A 10 -19.95 19.17 16.11
N TYR A 11 -18.69 18.85 16.42
CA TYR A 11 -18.06 17.62 15.94
C TYR A 11 -18.91 16.45 16.46
N GLN A 12 -19.68 15.84 15.55
CA GLN A 12 -20.41 14.63 15.87
C GLN A 12 -19.42 13.59 16.40
N GLN A 13 -19.76 12.94 17.51
CA GLN A 13 -18.93 11.91 18.09
C GLN A 13 -18.72 10.79 17.07
N ILE A 14 -17.51 10.71 16.50
CA ILE A 14 -17.20 9.74 15.45
C ILE A 14 -17.10 8.36 16.08
N THR A 15 -18.10 7.51 15.81
CA THR A 15 -18.04 6.10 16.19
C THR A 15 -17.20 5.34 15.17
N ARG A 16 -16.00 4.90 15.56
CA ARG A 16 -15.09 4.17 14.68
C ARG A 16 -15.63 2.77 14.36
N ARG A 17 -15.56 2.37 13.09
CA ARG A 17 -15.89 1.00 12.67
C ARG A 17 -14.97 -0.02 13.35
N LYS A 18 -15.58 -1.04 13.98
CA LYS A 18 -14.84 -2.21 14.49
C LYS A 18 -14.18 -2.97 13.33
N SER A 19 -12.88 -3.20 13.44
CA SER A 19 -12.07 -3.86 12.41
C SER A 19 -11.03 -4.77 13.04
N ARG A 20 -10.59 -5.79 12.30
CA ARG A 20 -9.44 -6.61 12.69
C ARG A 20 -8.18 -5.74 12.68
N GLN A 21 -7.35 -5.87 13.71
CA GLN A 21 -6.04 -5.25 13.75
C GLN A 21 -5.00 -6.11 13.02
N ILE A 22 -4.14 -5.47 12.25
CA ILE A 22 -2.99 -6.07 11.56
C ILE A 22 -1.72 -5.29 11.89
N ARG A 23 -0.56 -5.84 11.52
CA ARG A 23 0.74 -5.16 11.56
C ARG A 23 1.24 -4.93 10.13
N VAL A 24 1.79 -3.76 9.86
CA VAL A 24 2.59 -3.45 8.67
C VAL A 24 3.96 -3.03 9.19
N GLY A 25 4.93 -3.94 9.12
CA GLY A 25 6.17 -3.81 9.89
C GLY A 25 5.84 -3.76 11.40
N ASP A 26 6.28 -2.72 12.08
CA ASP A 26 5.98 -2.45 13.49
C ASP A 26 4.71 -1.61 13.70
N VAL A 27 4.11 -1.05 12.64
CA VAL A 27 2.93 -0.18 12.71
C VAL A 27 1.63 -0.99 12.77
N LEU A 28 0.77 -0.65 13.73
CA LEU A 28 -0.54 -1.28 13.92
C LEU A 28 -1.62 -0.57 13.09
N VAL A 29 -2.41 -1.33 12.33
CA VAL A 29 -3.51 -0.80 11.50
C VAL A 29 -4.82 -1.50 11.84
N GLY A 30 -5.87 -0.69 12.06
CA GLY A 30 -7.21 -1.20 12.43
C GLY A 30 -7.35 -1.46 13.94
N GLY A 31 -8.50 -2.02 14.33
CA GLY A 31 -8.85 -2.16 15.74
C GLY A 31 -8.90 -0.81 16.45
N ASP A 32 -8.24 -0.73 17.60
CA ASP A 32 -8.17 0.47 18.43
C ASP A 32 -6.91 1.33 18.16
N ALA A 33 -5.97 0.86 17.32
CA ALA A 33 -4.76 1.62 16.95
C ALA A 33 -5.13 2.91 16.21
N PRO A 34 -4.44 4.06 16.38
CA PRO A 34 -4.74 5.31 15.68
C PRO A 34 -4.90 5.16 14.15
N ILE A 35 -5.58 6.12 13.50
CA ILE A 35 -5.66 6.14 12.04
C ILE A 35 -4.27 6.49 11.50
N THR A 36 -3.62 5.55 10.82
CA THR A 36 -2.28 5.73 10.26
C THR A 36 -2.29 6.67 9.06
N VAL A 37 -1.33 7.58 8.99
CA VAL A 37 -1.01 8.42 7.84
C VAL A 37 -0.11 7.64 6.89
N GLN A 38 -0.52 7.51 5.63
CA GLN A 38 0.29 6.88 4.58
C GLN A 38 0.57 7.87 3.45
N SER A 39 1.74 7.75 2.84
CA SER A 39 2.11 8.50 1.62
C SER A 39 2.71 7.55 0.57
N MET A 40 2.98 8.07 -0.63
CA MET A 40 3.60 7.32 -1.72
C MET A 40 4.72 8.16 -2.33
N THR A 41 5.85 7.52 -2.62
CA THR A 41 6.93 8.16 -3.37
C THR A 41 6.50 8.46 -4.81
N ASN A 42 7.15 9.43 -5.43
CA ASN A 42 6.99 9.76 -6.85
C ASN A 42 8.31 9.80 -7.62
N THR A 43 9.42 9.42 -6.99
CA THR A 43 10.71 9.17 -7.64
C THR A 43 10.68 7.85 -8.41
N GLU A 44 11.57 7.72 -9.39
CA GLU A 44 11.82 6.43 -10.03
C GLU A 44 12.47 5.49 -9.02
N THR A 45 11.89 4.32 -8.79
CA THR A 45 12.34 3.43 -7.70
C THR A 45 13.75 2.87 -7.94
N THR A 46 14.20 2.82 -9.19
CA THR A 46 15.58 2.45 -9.53
C THR A 46 16.59 3.54 -9.16
N ASP A 47 16.15 4.79 -8.94
CA ASP A 47 16.94 5.82 -8.28
C ASP A 47 16.82 5.65 -6.75
N VAL A 48 17.65 4.75 -6.22
CA VAL A 48 17.67 4.37 -4.81
C VAL A 48 17.92 5.60 -3.92
N ASP A 49 18.88 6.45 -4.27
CA ASP A 49 19.26 7.60 -3.44
C ASP A 49 18.14 8.65 -3.40
N ALA A 50 17.54 8.99 -4.55
CA ALA A 50 16.41 9.91 -4.58
C ALA A 50 15.21 9.36 -3.80
N THR A 51 14.93 8.06 -3.93
CA THR A 51 13.80 7.42 -3.25
C THR A 51 14.01 7.36 -1.74
N VAL A 52 15.21 7.00 -1.27
CA VAL A 52 15.57 7.05 0.17
C VAL A 52 15.44 8.47 0.72
N ALA A 53 15.95 9.47 0.00
CA ALA A 53 15.86 10.87 0.44
C ALA A 53 14.40 11.34 0.55
N GLN A 54 13.54 10.95 -0.40
CA GLN A 54 12.12 11.27 -0.33
C GLN A 54 11.42 10.54 0.83
N ILE A 55 11.73 9.26 1.06
CA ILE A 55 11.17 8.51 2.20
C ILE A 55 11.53 9.19 3.52
N GLN A 56 12.79 9.58 3.71
CA GLN A 56 13.24 10.29 4.92
C GLN A 56 12.56 11.65 5.10
N SER A 57 12.27 12.36 4.00
CA SER A 57 11.48 13.58 4.04
C SER A 57 10.04 13.33 4.49
N LEU A 58 9.41 12.25 4.02
CA LEU A 58 8.07 11.83 4.45
C LEU A 58 8.06 11.37 5.92
N GLU A 59 9.09 10.64 6.37
CA GLU A 59 9.30 10.28 7.78
C GLU A 59 9.37 11.55 8.66
N THR A 60 10.15 12.55 8.25
CA THR A 60 10.28 13.84 8.95
C THR A 60 8.94 14.59 9.03
N ALA A 61 8.07 14.42 8.03
CA ALA A 61 6.73 15.00 8.01
C ALA A 61 5.71 14.23 8.88
N GLY A 62 6.08 13.08 9.44
CA GLY A 62 5.23 12.28 10.33
C GLY A 62 4.38 11.23 9.62
N VAL A 63 4.84 10.68 8.49
CA VAL A 63 4.19 9.51 7.87
C VAL A 63 4.40 8.26 8.73
N ASP A 64 3.38 7.40 8.84
CA ASP A 64 3.52 6.10 9.52
C ASP A 64 4.01 5.01 8.56
N ILE A 65 3.59 5.05 7.29
CA ILE A 65 3.87 4.01 6.30
C ILE A 65 4.07 4.66 4.91
N VAL A 66 5.10 4.24 4.17
CA VAL A 66 5.34 4.73 2.81
C VAL A 66 5.11 3.64 1.77
N ARG A 67 4.46 4.00 0.66
CA ARG A 67 4.31 3.14 -0.51
C ARG A 67 5.32 3.49 -1.59
N VAL A 68 5.88 2.49 -2.25
CA VAL A 68 6.85 2.62 -3.34
C VAL A 68 6.36 1.80 -4.54
N SER A 69 6.41 2.38 -5.75
CA SER A 69 6.02 1.68 -6.99
C SER A 69 7.06 0.63 -7.36
N VAL A 70 6.65 -0.58 -7.76
CA VAL A 70 7.60 -1.62 -8.20
C VAL A 70 7.14 -2.17 -9.56
N PRO A 71 7.43 -1.46 -10.66
CA PRO A 71 6.92 -1.82 -11.99
C PRO A 71 7.76 -2.90 -12.70
N SER A 72 8.99 -3.16 -12.25
CA SER A 72 9.92 -4.07 -12.90
C SER A 72 10.73 -4.88 -11.88
N MET A 73 11.46 -5.89 -12.36
CA MET A 73 12.36 -6.66 -11.50
C MET A 73 13.58 -5.85 -11.04
N GLU A 74 14.06 -4.94 -11.88
CA GLU A 74 15.10 -3.98 -11.49
C GLU A 74 14.63 -3.08 -10.35
N ALA A 75 13.39 -2.57 -10.43
CA ALA A 75 12.78 -1.82 -9.34
C ALA A 75 12.58 -2.68 -8.08
N ALA A 76 12.37 -3.99 -8.21
CA ALA A 76 12.27 -4.90 -7.06
C ALA A 76 13.61 -5.03 -6.33
N GLU A 77 14.72 -5.17 -7.07
CA GLU A 77 16.06 -5.17 -6.46
C GLU A 77 16.37 -3.84 -5.79
N ALA A 78 16.09 -2.72 -6.48
CA ALA A 78 16.24 -1.38 -5.92
C ALA A 78 15.39 -1.17 -4.66
N PHE A 79 14.15 -1.68 -4.64
CA PHE A 79 13.29 -1.68 -3.45
C PHE A 79 13.96 -2.41 -2.27
N GLY A 80 14.60 -3.56 -2.50
CA GLY A 80 15.37 -4.27 -1.46
C GLY A 80 16.56 -3.47 -0.93
N GLU A 81 17.21 -2.64 -1.76
CA GLU A 81 18.24 -1.71 -1.29
C GLU A 81 17.66 -0.57 -0.47
N ILE A 82 16.57 0.04 -0.94
CA ILE A 82 15.84 1.10 -0.25
C ILE A 82 15.40 0.62 1.14
N ARG A 83 14.80 -0.58 1.22
CA ARG A 83 14.28 -1.14 2.48
C ARG A 83 15.34 -1.27 3.55
N ARG A 84 16.60 -1.59 3.18
CA ARG A 84 17.74 -1.68 4.10
C ARG A 84 18.22 -0.32 4.61
N ARG A 85 17.81 0.78 3.98
CA ARG A 85 18.28 2.15 4.25
C ARG A 85 17.25 3.03 4.95
N VAL A 86 16.02 2.54 5.16
CA VAL A 86 14.92 3.29 5.77
C VAL A 86 14.28 2.52 6.91
N ASN A 87 13.68 3.24 7.86
CA ASN A 87 13.10 2.65 9.06
C ASN A 87 11.58 2.51 8.95
N VAL A 88 10.91 3.43 8.26
CA VAL A 88 9.46 3.38 8.06
C VAL A 88 9.05 2.11 7.31
N PRO A 89 7.95 1.46 7.70
CA PRO A 89 7.42 0.33 6.94
C PRO A 89 7.12 0.72 5.50
N LEU A 90 7.47 -0.18 4.58
CA LEU A 90 7.28 0.00 3.14
C LEU A 90 6.21 -0.93 2.58
N ILE A 91 5.30 -0.34 1.80
CA ILE A 91 4.34 -1.07 0.96
C ILE A 91 4.87 -1.08 -0.48
N SER A 92 5.00 -2.26 -1.09
CA SER A 92 5.27 -2.36 -2.54
C SER A 92 3.97 -2.24 -3.33
N ASP A 93 3.90 -1.32 -4.30
CA ASP A 93 2.76 -1.18 -5.22
C ASP A 93 3.00 -1.94 -6.52
N ILE A 94 2.32 -3.08 -6.66
CA ILE A 94 2.52 -4.01 -7.79
C ILE A 94 1.24 -4.11 -8.59
N HIS A 95 1.36 -3.80 -9.89
CA HIS A 95 0.19 -3.72 -10.76
C HIS A 95 -0.11 -5.05 -11.45
N PHE A 96 0.87 -5.72 -12.09
CA PHE A 96 0.56 -6.82 -13.01
C PHE A 96 1.37 -8.11 -12.79
N ASP A 97 2.67 -8.01 -12.52
CA ASP A 97 3.53 -9.21 -12.50
C ASP A 97 3.64 -9.81 -11.10
N TYR A 98 3.06 -11.00 -10.92
CA TYR A 98 3.16 -11.76 -9.68
C TYR A 98 4.60 -12.10 -9.29
N LYS A 99 5.52 -12.24 -10.26
CA LYS A 99 6.93 -12.54 -9.97
C LYS A 99 7.61 -11.41 -9.20
N ILE A 100 7.24 -10.16 -9.49
CA ILE A 100 7.69 -9.00 -8.71
C ILE A 100 7.22 -9.13 -7.27
N ALA A 101 5.95 -9.53 -7.05
CA ALA A 101 5.39 -9.70 -5.72
C ALA A 101 6.09 -10.79 -4.91
N LEU A 102 6.42 -11.91 -5.56
CA LEU A 102 7.25 -12.95 -4.95
C LEU A 102 8.63 -12.42 -4.59
N ARG A 103 9.26 -11.68 -5.50
CA ARG A 103 10.62 -11.15 -5.27
C ARG A 103 10.67 -10.16 -4.11
N VAL A 104 9.77 -9.19 -4.05
CA VAL A 104 9.79 -8.20 -2.95
C VAL A 104 9.43 -8.83 -1.60
N ALA A 105 8.66 -9.92 -1.59
CA ALA A 105 8.41 -10.71 -0.38
C ALA A 105 9.71 -11.29 0.19
N GLU A 106 10.59 -11.81 -0.66
CA GLU A 106 11.93 -12.29 -0.27
C GLU A 106 12.86 -11.16 0.20
N LEU A 107 12.65 -9.94 -0.30
CA LEU A 107 13.48 -8.77 -0.01
C LEU A 107 13.03 -7.99 1.25
N GLY A 108 12.04 -8.49 1.99
CA GLY A 108 11.64 -7.93 3.28
C GLY A 108 10.64 -6.77 3.20
N VAL A 109 9.74 -6.77 2.21
CA VAL A 109 8.61 -5.84 2.17
C VAL A 109 7.70 -6.00 3.39
N ASP A 110 7.21 -4.88 3.95
CA ASP A 110 6.35 -4.89 5.14
C ASP A 110 4.87 -5.08 4.80
N CYS A 111 4.46 -4.82 3.56
CA CYS A 111 3.11 -5.08 3.03
C CYS A 111 3.08 -5.10 1.50
N LEU A 112 2.32 -6.03 0.92
CA LEU A 112 2.07 -6.05 -0.52
C LEU A 112 0.80 -5.29 -0.87
N ARG A 113 0.84 -4.32 -1.79
CA ARG A 113 -0.36 -3.82 -2.48
C ARG A 113 -0.47 -4.52 -3.83
N ILE A 114 -1.52 -5.32 -3.98
CA ILE A 114 -1.88 -5.93 -5.26
C ILE A 114 -3.31 -5.56 -5.69
N ASN A 115 -3.58 -5.72 -6.98
CA ASN A 115 -4.92 -5.81 -7.52
C ASN A 115 -5.11 -7.17 -8.20
N PRO A 116 -5.88 -8.11 -7.62
CA PRO A 116 -6.08 -9.44 -8.18
C PRO A 116 -6.55 -9.43 -9.65
N GLY A 117 -7.43 -8.50 -10.03
CA GLY A 117 -7.92 -8.37 -11.41
C GLY A 117 -6.81 -8.04 -12.42
N ASN A 118 -5.74 -7.39 -11.98
CA ASN A 118 -4.58 -7.09 -12.81
C ASN A 118 -3.49 -8.18 -12.78
N ILE A 119 -3.38 -8.94 -11.68
CA ILE A 119 -2.45 -10.09 -11.56
C ILE A 119 -2.89 -11.24 -12.48
N GLY A 120 -4.20 -11.35 -12.71
CA GLY A 120 -4.80 -12.27 -13.67
C GLY A 120 -5.11 -13.63 -13.07
N ARG A 121 -4.51 -14.69 -13.62
CA ARG A 121 -4.92 -16.08 -13.34
C ARG A 121 -4.84 -16.46 -11.85
N GLU A 122 -5.79 -17.29 -11.41
CA GLU A 122 -5.92 -17.72 -10.01
C GLU A 122 -4.64 -18.37 -9.44
N ASP A 123 -3.93 -19.16 -10.25
CA ASP A 123 -2.67 -19.81 -9.83
C ASP A 123 -1.60 -18.79 -9.45
N ARG A 124 -1.54 -17.65 -10.15
CA ARG A 124 -0.60 -16.55 -9.86
C ARG A 124 -1.00 -15.81 -8.59
N VAL A 125 -2.29 -15.52 -8.43
CA VAL A 125 -2.80 -14.90 -7.19
C VAL A 125 -2.52 -15.80 -5.98
N ARG A 126 -2.75 -17.11 -6.11
CA ARG A 126 -2.48 -18.09 -5.07
C ARG A 126 -0.99 -18.16 -4.69
N ALA A 127 -0.09 -18.04 -5.66
CA ALA A 127 1.34 -17.97 -5.40
C ALA A 127 1.69 -16.75 -4.52
N VAL A 128 1.16 -15.57 -4.85
CA VAL A 128 1.39 -14.34 -4.06
C VAL A 128 0.82 -14.47 -2.65
N VAL A 129 -0.42 -14.98 -2.51
CA VAL A 129 -1.05 -15.19 -1.19
C VAL A 129 -0.25 -16.18 -0.35
N SER A 130 0.27 -17.24 -0.95
CA SER A 130 1.07 -18.25 -0.24
C SER A 130 2.39 -17.63 0.24
N ALA A 131 3.13 -16.93 -0.64
CA ALA A 131 4.36 -16.27 -0.28
C ALA A 131 4.16 -15.22 0.82
N ALA A 132 3.09 -14.42 0.76
CA ALA A 132 2.79 -13.45 1.80
C ALA A 132 2.49 -14.13 3.14
N ARG A 133 1.71 -15.22 3.13
CA ARG A 133 1.42 -16.01 4.34
C ARG A 133 2.69 -16.60 4.95
N ASP A 134 3.55 -17.18 4.13
CA ASP A 134 4.77 -17.85 4.58
C ASP A 134 5.79 -16.87 5.19
N ASN A 135 5.73 -15.59 4.80
CA ASN A 135 6.57 -14.52 5.32
C ASN A 135 5.86 -13.60 6.33
N ASP A 136 4.64 -13.92 6.76
CA ASP A 136 3.80 -13.09 7.64
C ASP A 136 3.60 -11.64 7.14
N ILE A 137 3.47 -11.48 5.82
CA ILE A 137 3.31 -10.19 5.15
C ILE A 137 1.80 -9.94 4.92
N PRO A 138 1.23 -8.81 5.42
CA PRO A 138 -0.13 -8.43 5.08
C PRO A 138 -0.26 -8.05 3.59
N ILE A 139 -1.45 -8.30 3.04
CA ILE A 139 -1.79 -7.88 1.67
C ILE A 139 -2.89 -6.81 1.72
N ARG A 140 -2.65 -5.69 1.04
CA ARG A 140 -3.65 -4.68 0.69
C ARG A 140 -4.21 -4.97 -0.70
N ILE A 141 -5.46 -5.44 -0.76
CA ILE A 141 -6.22 -5.58 -2.01
C ILE A 141 -6.78 -4.20 -2.38
N GLY A 142 -6.28 -3.60 -3.46
CA GLY A 142 -6.76 -2.29 -3.94
C GLY A 142 -7.45 -2.40 -5.28
N VAL A 143 -8.79 -2.45 -5.26
CA VAL A 143 -9.65 -2.45 -6.45
C VAL A 143 -10.10 -1.02 -6.74
N ASN A 144 -9.88 -0.57 -7.98
CA ASN A 144 -10.28 0.76 -8.44
C ASN A 144 -11.24 0.60 -9.63
N ALA A 145 -12.13 1.58 -9.87
CA ALA A 145 -13.12 1.53 -10.97
C ALA A 145 -12.47 1.25 -12.34
N GLY A 146 -11.34 1.91 -12.66
CA GLY A 146 -10.59 1.68 -13.90
C GLY A 146 -9.93 0.30 -14.05
N SER A 147 -10.06 -0.58 -13.06
CA SER A 147 -9.49 -1.93 -13.04
C SER A 147 -10.54 -3.01 -12.69
N LEU A 148 -11.83 -2.67 -12.79
CA LEU A 148 -12.91 -3.63 -12.61
C LEU A 148 -12.85 -4.69 -13.72
N GLU A 149 -13.13 -5.94 -13.36
CA GLU A 149 -13.18 -7.05 -14.31
C GLU A 149 -14.36 -6.89 -15.28
N LYS A 150 -14.19 -7.35 -16.53
CA LYS A 150 -15.16 -7.12 -17.62
C LYS A 150 -16.53 -7.73 -17.33
N ASP A 151 -16.59 -8.82 -16.60
CA ASP A 151 -17.82 -9.48 -16.17
C ASP A 151 -18.58 -8.62 -15.15
N LEU A 152 -17.88 -7.98 -14.21
CA LEU A 152 -18.47 -7.02 -13.28
C LEU A 152 -18.97 -5.77 -14.01
N GLN A 153 -18.18 -5.21 -14.94
CA GLN A 153 -18.61 -4.07 -15.77
C GLN A 153 -19.88 -4.43 -16.56
N LYS A 154 -19.91 -5.59 -17.22
CA LYS A 154 -21.10 -6.08 -17.95
C LYS A 154 -22.31 -6.30 -17.04
N LYS A 155 -22.10 -6.81 -15.83
CA LYS A 155 -23.18 -7.11 -14.88
C LYS A 155 -23.83 -5.84 -14.32
N TYR A 156 -23.05 -4.78 -14.11
CA TYR A 156 -23.50 -3.56 -13.43
C TYR A 156 -23.63 -2.33 -14.33
N GLY A 157 -23.22 -2.41 -15.61
CA GLY A 157 -23.51 -1.40 -16.64
C GLY A 157 -22.60 -0.17 -16.64
N GLU A 158 -21.32 -0.33 -16.25
CA GLU A 158 -20.28 0.69 -16.44
C GLU A 158 -19.61 0.58 -17.82
#